data_AF-A0A2V8CFL8-F1
#
_entry.id   AF-A0A2V8CFL8-F1
#
_cell.length_a   1.000
_cell.length_b   1.000
_cell.length_c   1.000
_cell.angle_alpha   90.00
_cell.angle_beta   90.00
_cell.angle_gamma   90.00
#
_symmetry.space_group_name_H-M   'P 1'
#
loop_
_entity.id
_entity.type
_entity.pdbx_description
1 polymer ?
#
loop_
_entity_poly.entity_id
_entity_poly.type
_entity_poly.pdbx_seq_one_letter_code
_entity_poly.pdbx_strand_id
1 'polypeptide(L)'
;MTLADVASEATARHRFRAVLVTTFAGLALLLAMVGVFGFLAYSVQQRVREVGVRRALGATTSDVLRLVAGSGVRMIATGAVIGLALSTVSARLLASMLFGVQPLDPVTFGSVTVVLALTAAVSIVGPAWRADRVDPAVALRGD
;
A
#
# COMPACT_ATOMS: atom_id res chain seq x y z
N MET A 1 -45.42 1.88 -13.78
CA MET A 1 -44.14 1.54 -13.12
C MET A 1 -44.06 0.03 -13.05
N THR A 2 -43.29 -0.59 -13.94
CA THR A 2 -43.20 -2.06 -14.05
C THR A 2 -42.08 -2.61 -13.15
N LEU A 3 -42.11 -3.88 -12.77
CA LEU A 3 -41.04 -4.51 -11.98
C LEU A 3 -39.65 -4.37 -12.63
N ALA A 4 -39.59 -4.26 -13.97
CA ALA A 4 -38.37 -4.00 -14.73
C ALA A 4 -37.81 -2.58 -14.51
N ASP A 5 -38.69 -1.57 -14.36
CA ASP A 5 -38.29 -0.19 -14.05
C ASP A 5 -37.66 -0.11 -12.65
N VAL A 6 -38.30 -0.75 -11.65
CA VAL A 6 -37.78 -0.80 -10.27
C VAL A 6 -36.46 -1.56 -10.19
N ALA A 7 -36.33 -2.66 -10.94
CA ALA A 7 -35.10 -3.45 -10.98
C ALA A 7 -33.94 -2.69 -11.66
N SER A 8 -34.20 -2.00 -12.77
CA SER A 8 -33.17 -1.21 -13.47
C SER A 8 -32.68 -0.03 -12.62
N GLU A 9 -33.60 0.62 -11.91
CA GLU A 9 -33.32 1.77 -11.07
C GLU A 9 -32.66 1.39 -9.72
N ALA A 10 -32.97 0.21 -9.17
CA ALA A 10 -32.23 -0.39 -8.06
C ALA A 10 -30.79 -0.77 -8.48
N THR A 11 -30.64 -1.39 -9.65
CA THR A 11 -29.34 -1.81 -10.20
C THR A 11 -28.45 -0.60 -10.53
N ALA A 12 -29.03 0.48 -11.07
CA ALA A 12 -28.33 1.72 -11.35
C ALA A 12 -27.75 2.34 -10.06
N ARG A 13 -28.52 2.34 -8.96
CA ARG A 13 -28.08 2.85 -7.65
C ARG A 13 -26.95 2.02 -7.05
N HIS A 14 -27.03 0.69 -7.14
CA HIS A 14 -25.95 -0.19 -6.69
C HIS A 14 -24.67 -0.02 -7.51
N ARG A 15 -24.78 0.08 -8.84
CA ARG A 15 -23.64 0.26 -9.72
C ARG A 15 -22.96 1.62 -9.52
N PHE A 16 -23.73 2.69 -9.34
CA PHE A 16 -23.19 4.01 -9.03
C PHE A 16 -22.39 4.01 -7.73
N ARG A 17 -22.95 3.43 -6.65
CA ARG A 17 -22.25 3.29 -5.37
C ARG A 17 -20.98 2.45 -5.50
N ALA A 18 -21.04 1.34 -6.22
CA ALA A 18 -19.88 0.49 -6.46
C ALA A 18 -18.76 1.26 -7.16
N VAL A 19 -19.07 1.99 -8.24
CA VAL A 19 -18.10 2.82 -8.97
C VAL A 19 -17.47 3.89 -8.08
N LEU A 20 -18.28 4.56 -7.26
CA LEU A 20 -17.78 5.56 -6.30
C LEU A 20 -16.77 4.94 -5.33
N VAL A 21 -17.15 3.83 -4.68
CA VAL A 21 -16.33 3.13 -3.70
C VAL A 21 -15.04 2.62 -4.35
N THR A 22 -15.11 2.02 -5.55
CA THR A 22 -13.92 1.54 -6.25
C THR A 22 -12.98 2.68 -6.65
N THR A 23 -13.54 3.85 -7.02
CA THR A 23 -12.73 5.03 -7.36
C THR A 23 -12.01 5.57 -6.13
N PHE A 24 -12.72 5.73 -5.00
CA PHE A 24 -12.11 6.15 -3.74
C PHE A 24 -11.06 5.15 -3.23
N ALA A 25 -11.33 3.85 -3.34
CA ALA A 25 -10.36 2.81 -2.98
C ALA A 25 -9.09 2.90 -3.84
N GLY A 26 -9.24 3.13 -5.16
CA GLY A 26 -8.12 3.35 -6.06
C GLY A 26 -7.28 4.57 -5.68
N LEU A 27 -7.92 5.70 -5.37
CA LEU A 27 -7.23 6.91 -4.91
C LEU A 27 -6.51 6.69 -3.56
N ALA A 28 -7.15 5.98 -2.62
CA ALA A 28 -6.54 5.63 -1.35
C ALA A 28 -5.29 4.76 -1.51
N LEU A 29 -5.32 3.79 -2.44
CA LEU A 29 -4.14 2.99 -2.79
C LEU A 29 -3.01 3.87 -3.36
N LEU A 30 -3.32 4.77 -4.29
CA LEU A 30 -2.32 5.70 -4.84
C LEU A 30 -1.71 6.58 -3.75
N LEU A 31 -2.53 7.13 -2.86
CA LEU A 31 -2.06 7.96 -1.75
C LEU A 31 -1.18 7.15 -0.79
N ALA A 32 -1.54 5.90 -0.51
CA ALA A 32 -0.72 4.99 0.29
C ALA A 32 0.63 4.71 -0.37
N MET A 33 0.66 4.47 -1.69
CA MET A 33 1.92 4.29 -2.45
C MET A 33 2.82 5.52 -2.32
N VAL A 34 2.27 6.72 -2.49
CA VAL A 34 3.00 7.99 -2.36
C VAL A 34 3.53 8.17 -0.93
N GLY A 35 2.72 7.88 0.09
CA GLY A 35 3.12 7.97 1.49
C GLY A 35 4.26 7.00 1.84
N VAL A 36 4.19 5.75 1.38
CA VAL A 36 5.26 4.76 1.58
C VAL A 36 6.53 5.17 0.84
N PHE A 37 6.41 5.69 -0.39
CA PHE A 37 7.54 6.23 -1.15
C PHE A 37 8.23 7.38 -0.41
N GLY A 38 7.46 8.35 0.08
CA GLY A 38 7.97 9.49 0.85
C GLY A 38 8.62 9.06 2.17
N PHE A 39 7.98 8.13 2.90
CA PHE A 39 8.53 7.56 4.13
C PHE A 39 9.87 6.86 3.90
N LEU A 40 9.98 6.05 2.85
CA LEU A 40 11.22 5.35 2.50
C LEU A 40 12.31 6.33 2.06
N ALA A 41 11.99 7.31 1.20
CA ALA A 41 12.93 8.33 0.74
C ALA A 41 13.48 9.17 1.91
N TYR A 42 12.61 9.56 2.84
CA TYR A 42 12.98 10.29 4.05
C TYR A 42 13.86 9.43 4.98
N SER A 43 13.48 8.16 5.18
CA SER A 43 14.25 7.22 6.02
C SER A 43 15.66 6.96 5.49
N VAL A 44 15.83 6.96 4.16
CA VAL A 44 17.16 6.90 3.52
C VAL A 44 17.93 8.18 3.83
N GLN A 45 17.35 9.36 3.57
CA GLN A 45 17.99 10.66 3.81
C GLN A 45 18.45 10.86 5.26
N GLN A 46 17.63 10.47 6.24
CA GLN A 46 17.97 10.57 7.67
C GLN A 46 19.20 9.73 8.04
N ARG A 47 19.45 8.64 7.30
CA ARG A 47 20.59 7.74 7.52
C ARG A 47 21.77 8.01 6.60
N VAL A 48 21.64 8.87 5.59
CA VAL A 48 22.73 9.23 4.66
C VAL A 48 23.98 9.71 5.39
N ARG A 49 23.86 10.37 6.55
CA ARG A 49 25.01 10.85 7.34
C ARG A 49 25.87 9.71 7.90
N GLU A 50 25.26 8.62 8.36
CA GLU A 50 25.98 7.42 8.82
C GLU A 50 26.50 6.58 7.64
N VAL A 51 25.75 6.56 6.55
CA VAL A 51 26.07 5.84 5.31
C VAL A 51 27.24 6.48 4.56
N GLY A 52 27.33 7.81 4.55
CA GLY A 52 28.46 8.54 3.95
C GLY A 52 29.78 8.21 4.65
N VAL A 53 29.78 8.14 5.98
CA VAL A 53 30.95 7.76 6.77
C VAL A 53 31.33 6.29 6.54
N ARG A 54 30.36 5.36 6.51
CA ARG A 54 30.63 3.94 6.22
C ARG A 54 31.06 3.69 4.76
N ARG A 55 30.52 4.42 3.78
CA ARG A 55 30.97 4.35 2.38
C ARG A 55 32.39 4.87 2.19
N ALA A 56 32.76 5.95 2.88
CA ALA A 56 34.14 6.46 2.89
C ALA A 56 35.15 5.43 3.44
N LEU A 57 34.65 4.48 4.25
CA LEU A 57 35.41 3.35 4.79
C LEU A 57 35.23 2.04 3.99
N GLY A 58 34.56 2.06 2.84
CA GLY A 58 34.42 0.92 1.93
C GLY A 58 33.19 0.02 2.12
N ALA A 59 32.19 0.43 2.92
CA ALA A 59 30.98 -0.37 3.12
C ALA A 59 30.04 -0.33 1.90
N THR A 60 29.48 -1.50 1.56
CA THR A 60 28.56 -1.70 0.43
C THR A 60 27.17 -1.12 0.67
N THR A 61 26.59 -0.51 -0.37
CA THR A 61 25.23 0.06 -0.42
C THR A 61 24.12 -0.90 0.01
N SER A 62 24.38 -2.19 -0.12
CA SER A 62 23.45 -3.29 0.12
C SER A 62 23.00 -3.42 1.57
N ASP A 63 23.85 -3.09 2.56
CA ASP A 63 23.51 -3.24 3.98
C ASP A 63 22.47 -2.20 4.43
N VAL A 64 22.58 -0.99 3.89
CA VAL A 64 21.64 0.11 4.13
C VAL A 64 20.31 -0.20 3.49
N LEU A 65 20.34 -0.66 2.24
CA LEU A 65 19.14 -1.05 1.51
C LEU A 65 18.40 -2.17 2.23
N ARG A 66 19.13 -3.16 2.77
CA ARG A 66 18.56 -4.29 3.53
C ARG A 66 17.94 -3.83 4.86
N LEU A 67 18.57 -2.91 5.57
CA LEU A 67 18.04 -2.37 6.83
C LEU A 67 16.78 -1.51 6.62
N VAL A 68 16.81 -0.62 5.61
CA VAL A 68 15.67 0.24 5.27
C VAL A 68 14.52 -0.59 4.70
N ALA A 69 14.80 -1.53 3.79
CA ALA A 69 13.79 -2.46 3.28
C ALA A 69 13.18 -3.30 4.41
N GLY A 70 13.99 -3.79 5.36
CA GLY A 70 13.49 -4.52 6.53
C GLY A 70 12.54 -3.69 7.40
N SER A 71 12.83 -2.40 7.59
CA SER A 71 11.94 -1.47 8.30
C SER A 71 10.64 -1.21 7.53
N GLY A 72 10.71 -1.05 6.20
CA GLY A 72 9.55 -0.88 5.33
C GLY A 72 8.66 -2.12 5.29
N VAL A 73 9.25 -3.31 5.21
CA VAL A 73 8.52 -4.59 5.26
C VAL A 73 7.77 -4.75 6.58
N ARG A 74 8.39 -4.40 7.73
CA ARG A 74 7.68 -4.42 9.03
C ARG A 74 6.50 -3.46 9.04
N MET A 75 6.66 -2.23 8.53
CA MET A 75 5.58 -1.24 8.49
C MET A 75 4.41 -1.69 7.60
N ILE A 76 4.72 -2.27 6.45
CA ILE A 76 3.69 -2.81 5.53
C ILE A 76 2.99 -4.01 6.17
N ALA A 77 3.74 -4.91 6.81
CA ALA A 77 3.17 -6.09 7.46
C ALA A 77 2.22 -5.71 8.61
N THR A 78 2.61 -4.76 9.47
CA THR A 78 1.72 -4.29 10.55
C THR A 78 0.49 -3.59 10.00
N GLY A 79 0.64 -2.74 8.97
CA GLY A 79 -0.48 -2.12 8.28
C GLY A 79 -1.45 -3.13 7.66
N ALA A 80 -0.94 -4.18 7.02
CA ALA A 80 -1.74 -5.24 6.42
C ALA A 80 -2.54 -6.03 7.48
N VAL A 81 -1.91 -6.39 8.59
CA VAL A 81 -2.59 -7.10 9.70
C VAL A 81 -3.72 -6.23 10.28
N ILE A 82 -3.45 -4.94 10.54
CA ILE A 82 -4.46 -4.01 11.06
C ILE A 82 -5.59 -3.83 10.04
N GLY A 83 -5.26 -3.65 8.76
CA GLY A 83 -6.25 -3.48 7.70
C GLY A 83 -7.16 -4.71 7.54
N LEU A 84 -6.60 -5.92 7.56
CA LEU A 84 -7.38 -7.16 7.51
C LEU A 84 -8.28 -7.30 8.75
N ALA A 85 -7.76 -7.00 9.93
CA ALA A 85 -8.56 -7.03 11.16
C ALA A 85 -9.74 -6.05 11.08
N LEU A 86 -9.50 -4.79 10.71
CA LEU A 86 -10.56 -3.80 10.54
C LEU A 86 -11.57 -4.22 9.46
N SER A 87 -11.10 -4.74 8.33
CA SER A 87 -11.98 -5.23 7.25
C SER A 87 -12.91 -6.35 7.74
N THR A 88 -12.39 -7.32 8.49
CA THR A 88 -13.23 -8.39 9.06
C THR A 88 -14.27 -7.87 10.05
N VAL A 89 -13.91 -6.91 10.89
CA VAL A 89 -14.83 -6.29 11.85
C VAL A 89 -15.92 -5.52 11.11
N SER A 90 -15.56 -4.70 10.12
CA SER A 90 -16.51 -3.96 9.30
C SER A 90 -17.46 -4.89 8.53
N ALA A 91 -16.94 -5.97 7.92
CA ALA A 91 -17.75 -6.96 7.22
C ALA A 91 -18.76 -7.63 8.15
N ARG A 92 -18.37 -7.97 9.39
CA ARG A 92 -19.28 -8.52 10.40
C ARG A 92 -20.35 -7.53 10.82
N LEU A 93 -20.01 -6.26 11.04
CA LEU A 93 -20.99 -5.21 11.39
C LEU A 93 -22.01 -5.01 10.27
N LEU A 94 -21.56 -4.96 9.02
CA LEU A 94 -22.44 -4.86 7.85
C LEU A 94 -23.34 -6.09 7.70
N ALA A 95 -22.80 -7.30 7.89
CA ALA A 95 -23.59 -8.53 7.85
C ALA A 95 -24.63 -8.60 8.99
N SER A 96 -24.33 -8.02 10.16
CA SER A 96 -25.30 -7.93 11.26
C SER A 96 -26.46 -6.95 10.99
N MET A 97 -26.26 -6.02 10.05
CA MET A 97 -27.25 -4.99 9.67
C MET A 97 -28.00 -5.35 8.37
N LEU A 98 -27.45 -6.23 7.53
CA LEU A 98 -27.98 -6.56 6.21
C LEU A 98 -28.19 -8.09 6.08
N PHE A 99 -29.45 -8.53 6.10
CA PHE A 99 -29.81 -9.93 5.90
C PHE A 99 -29.31 -10.44 4.53
N GLY A 100 -28.47 -11.49 4.54
CA GLY A 100 -28.08 -12.24 3.33
C GLY A 100 -26.65 -12.02 2.82
N VAL A 101 -25.83 -11.19 3.47
CA VAL A 101 -24.41 -11.04 3.08
C VAL A 101 -23.55 -12.07 3.83
N GLN A 102 -22.96 -13.00 3.10
CA GLN A 102 -22.05 -14.00 3.68
C GLN A 102 -20.77 -13.29 4.15
N PRO A 103 -20.44 -13.25 5.47
CA PRO A 103 -19.46 -12.31 6.01
C PRO A 103 -18.00 -12.61 5.67
N LEU A 104 -17.70 -13.83 5.20
CA LEU A 104 -16.35 -14.30 4.91
C LEU A 104 -16.33 -15.04 3.57
N ASP A 105 -16.29 -14.27 2.48
CA ASP A 105 -16.00 -14.82 1.16
C ASP A 105 -14.46 -14.96 0.98
N PRO A 106 -13.92 -16.20 0.89
CA PRO A 106 -12.48 -16.43 0.73
C PRO A 106 -11.91 -15.79 -0.54
N VAL A 107 -12.71 -15.66 -1.60
CA VAL A 107 -12.26 -15.08 -2.87
C VAL A 107 -12.03 -13.58 -2.71
N THR A 108 -12.93 -12.89 -2.01
CA THR A 108 -12.78 -11.46 -1.72
C THR A 108 -11.56 -11.20 -0.83
N PHE A 109 -11.37 -11.95 0.26
CA PHE A 109 -10.18 -11.79 1.12
C PHE A 109 -8.87 -12.15 0.41
N GLY A 110 -8.88 -13.20 -0.42
CA GLY A 110 -7.74 -13.59 -1.23
C GLY A 110 -7.34 -12.49 -2.22
N SER A 111 -8.31 -11.95 -2.97
CA SER A 111 -8.06 -10.89 -3.96
C SER A 111 -7.54 -9.60 -3.32
N VAL A 112 -8.10 -9.18 -2.18
CA VAL A 112 -7.60 -8.01 -1.43
C VAL A 112 -6.16 -8.22 -0.96
N THR A 113 -5.83 -9.39 -0.43
CA THR A 113 -4.48 -9.72 0.01
C THR A 113 -3.48 -9.64 -1.15
N VAL A 114 -3.83 -10.17 -2.32
CA VAL A 114 -3.01 -10.09 -3.54
C VAL A 114 -2.81 -8.65 -3.99
N VAL A 115 -3.88 -7.84 -4.02
CA VAL A 115 -3.80 -6.42 -4.42
C VAL A 115 -2.90 -5.63 -3.46
N LEU A 116 -3.01 -5.86 -2.15
CA LEU A 116 -2.15 -5.22 -1.15
C LEU A 116 -0.69 -5.64 -1.31
N ALA A 117 -0.43 -6.93 -1.56
CA ALA A 117 0.92 -7.43 -1.79
C ALA A 117 1.56 -6.80 -3.04
N LEU A 118 0.80 -6.70 -4.15
CA LEU A 118 1.26 -6.03 -5.36
C LEU A 118 1.51 -4.54 -5.13
N THR A 119 0.60 -3.87 -4.42
CA THR A 119 0.73 -2.44 -4.07
C THR A 119 1.99 -2.19 -3.24
N ALA A 120 2.25 -3.04 -2.25
CA ALA A 120 3.46 -3.00 -1.44
C ALA A 120 4.71 -3.24 -2.27
N ALA A 121 4.71 -4.25 -3.14
CA ALA A 121 5.83 -4.54 -4.02
C ALA A 121 6.16 -3.36 -4.93
N VAL A 122 5.16 -2.76 -5.59
CA VAL A 122 5.34 -1.57 -6.45
C VAL A 122 5.88 -0.38 -5.64
N SER A 123 5.34 -0.17 -4.43
CA SER A 123 5.77 0.92 -3.53
C SER A 123 7.22 0.77 -3.04
N ILE A 124 7.72 -0.46 -2.90
CA ILE A 124 9.10 -0.75 -2.47
C ILE A 124 10.08 -0.74 -3.66
N VAL A 125 9.68 -1.29 -4.82
CA VAL A 125 10.54 -1.41 -6.00
C VAL A 125 10.88 -0.03 -6.57
N GLY A 126 9.94 0.91 -6.61
CA GLY A 126 10.18 2.28 -7.08
C GLY A 126 11.35 3.00 -6.38
N PRO A 127 11.36 3.14 -5.04
CA PRO A 127 12.45 3.76 -4.33
C PRO A 127 13.73 2.91 -4.32
N ALA A 128 13.63 1.57 -4.34
CA ALA A 128 14.82 0.70 -4.46
C ALA A 128 15.54 0.92 -5.80
N TRP A 129 14.81 0.99 -6.91
CA TRP A 129 15.36 1.32 -8.23
C TRP A 129 15.90 2.74 -8.32
N ARG A 130 15.22 3.70 -7.67
CA ARG A 130 15.70 5.10 -7.63
C ARG A 130 16.98 5.21 -6.80
N ALA A 131 17.09 4.51 -5.67
CA ALA A 131 18.27 4.48 -4.82
C ALA A 131 19.49 3.83 -5.50
N ASP A 132 19.27 2.81 -6.33
CA ASP A 132 20.32 2.14 -7.10
C ASP A 132 20.86 3.03 -8.24
N ARG A 133 20.01 3.92 -8.79
CA ARG A 133 20.40 4.92 -9.80
C ARG A 133 20.95 6.24 -9.23
N VAL A 134 20.87 6.46 -7.92
CA VAL A 134 21.57 7.60 -7.30
C VAL A 134 23.05 7.25 -7.25
N ASP A 135 23.74 7.71 -8.29
CA ASP A 135 25.18 7.62 -8.47
C ASP A 135 25.90 8.11 -7.19
N PRO A 136 26.73 7.26 -6.54
CA PRO A 136 27.46 7.62 -5.33
C PRO A 136 28.28 8.91 -5.45
N ALA A 137 28.60 9.32 -6.68
CA ALA A 137 29.30 10.56 -7.00
C ALA A 137 28.51 11.84 -6.62
N VAL A 138 27.17 11.82 -6.60
CA VAL A 138 26.35 12.99 -6.19
C VAL A 138 26.33 13.16 -4.67
N ALA A 139 26.49 12.07 -3.90
CA ALA A 139 26.55 12.13 -2.44
C ALA A 139 27.86 12.73 -1.89
N LEU A 140 28.89 12.91 -2.73
CA LEU A 140 30.20 13.45 -2.37
C LEU A 140 30.41 14.91 -2.80
N ARG A 141 29.46 15.53 -3.51
CA ARG A 141 29.53 16.93 -3.97
C ARG A 141 28.51 17.85 -3.29
N GLY A 142 27.97 17.45 -2.14
CA GLY A 142 27.21 18.36 -1.30
C GLY A 142 28.15 19.35 -0.65
N ASP A 143 28.30 20.52 -1.28
CA ASP A 143 28.62 21.77 -0.60
C ASP A 143 27.53 22.13 0.41
#